data_AF-A0A5E7BLN2-F1
#
_entry.id   AF-A0A5E7BLN2-F1
#
_cell.length_a   1.000
_cell.length_b   1.000
_cell.length_c   1.000
_cell.angle_alpha   90.00
_cell.angle_beta   90.00
_cell.angle_gamma   90.00
#
_symmetry.space_group_name_H-M   'P 1'
#
loop_
_entity.id
_entity.type
_entity.pdbx_description
1 polymer ?
#
loop_
_entity_poly.entity_id
_entity_poly.type
_entity_poly.pdbx_seq_one_letter_code
_entity_poly.pdbx_strand_id
1 'polypeptide(L)'
;MNNENDEQANRKAQALAQWQALLDDEASLLEQPDAHHAALLEQANELHRLQLIDRHDLSDLLEQADAAYEYAVEALSQNPLNHG
;
A
#
# COMPACT_ATOMS: atom_id res chain seq x y z
N MET A 1 -25.65 -14.48 -16.55
CA MET A 1 -25.36 -13.29 -15.74
C MET A 1 -24.38 -13.60 -14.59
N ASN A 2 -23.42 -14.52 -14.76
CA ASN A 2 -22.43 -14.84 -13.71
C ASN A 2 -21.08 -14.12 -13.93
N ASN A 3 -20.73 -13.81 -15.19
CA ASN A 3 -19.43 -13.24 -15.56
C ASN A 3 -19.07 -11.90 -14.91
N GLU A 4 -20.04 -11.00 -14.70
CA GLU A 4 -19.76 -9.65 -14.21
C GLU A 4 -19.26 -9.63 -12.76
N ASN A 5 -19.74 -10.57 -11.93
CA ASN A 5 -19.32 -10.67 -10.53
C ASN A 5 -17.93 -11.34 -10.41
N ASP A 6 -17.66 -12.34 -11.24
CA ASP A 6 -16.35 -13.00 -11.34
C ASP A 6 -15.26 -12.03 -11.85
N GLU A 7 -15.58 -11.19 -12.85
CA GLU A 7 -14.65 -10.17 -13.36
C GLU A 7 -14.38 -9.06 -12.35
N GLN A 8 -15.39 -8.65 -11.58
CA GLN A 8 -15.23 -7.63 -10.55
C GLN A 8 -14.42 -8.15 -9.35
N ALA A 9 -14.66 -9.40 -8.94
CA ALA A 9 -13.86 -10.06 -7.91
C ALA A 9 -12.40 -10.24 -8.36
N ASN A 10 -12.17 -10.63 -9.61
CA ASN A 10 -10.81 -10.76 -10.16
C ASN A 10 -10.10 -9.40 -10.28
N ARG A 11 -10.82 -8.32 -10.60
CA ARG A 11 -10.28 -6.96 -10.58
C ARG A 11 -9.88 -6.53 -9.17
N LYS A 12 -10.74 -6.77 -8.18
CA LYS A 12 -10.43 -6.51 -6.77
C LYS A 12 -9.16 -7.26 -6.35
N ALA A 13 -9.09 -8.56 -6.64
CA ALA A 13 -7.95 -9.40 -6.26
C ALA A 13 -6.63 -8.94 -6.90
N GLN A 14 -6.65 -8.61 -8.20
CA GLN A 14 -5.45 -8.09 -8.89
C GLN A 14 -5.00 -6.75 -8.31
N ALA A 15 -5.94 -5.85 -8.03
CA ALA A 15 -5.62 -4.51 -7.58
C ALA A 15 -5.15 -4.51 -6.11
N LEU A 16 -5.69 -5.40 -5.27
CA LEU A 16 -5.14 -5.67 -3.93
C LEU A 16 -3.75 -6.33 -4.00
N ALA A 17 -3.52 -7.25 -4.93
CA ALA A 17 -2.20 -7.87 -5.12
C ALA A 17 -1.15 -6.84 -5.58
N GLN A 18 -1.52 -5.89 -6.43
CA GLN A 18 -0.65 -4.77 -6.84
C GLN A 18 -0.32 -3.87 -5.64
N TRP A 19 -1.33 -3.53 -4.83
CA TRP A 19 -1.13 -2.73 -3.63
C TRP A 19 -0.22 -3.44 -2.62
N GLN A 20 -0.43 -4.75 -2.41
CA GLN A 20 0.39 -5.56 -1.52
C GLN A 20 1.83 -5.67 -2.00
N ALA A 21 2.05 -5.80 -3.32
CA ALA A 21 3.38 -5.83 -3.91
C ALA A 21 4.13 -4.50 -3.71
N LEU A 22 3.43 -3.38 -3.69
CA LEU A 22 4.03 -2.09 -3.32
C LEU A 22 4.36 -2.04 -1.83
N LEU A 23 3.49 -2.57 -0.97
CA LEU A 23 3.78 -2.62 0.47
C LEU A 23 5.01 -3.50 0.79
N ASP A 24 5.16 -4.62 0.08
CA ASP A 24 6.29 -5.55 0.21
C ASP A 24 7.61 -4.99 -0.33
N ASP A 25 7.55 -3.90 -1.12
CA ASP A 25 8.73 -3.19 -1.63
C ASP A 25 9.38 -2.33 -0.53
N GLU A 26 9.87 -2.99 0.51
CA GLU A 26 10.61 -2.39 1.64
C GLU A 26 11.87 -1.65 1.16
N ALA A 27 12.44 -2.06 0.03
CA ALA A 27 13.58 -1.37 -0.58
C ALA A 27 13.21 0.07 -0.98
N SER A 28 12.14 0.25 -1.76
CA SER A 28 11.66 1.59 -2.15
C SER A 28 11.15 2.40 -0.96
N LEU A 29 10.54 1.72 0.01
CA LEU A 29 10.09 2.32 1.27
C LEU A 29 11.26 2.92 2.06
N LEU A 30 12.40 2.24 2.14
CA LEU A 30 13.60 2.74 2.83
C LEU A 30 14.36 3.79 2.00
N GLU A 31 14.30 3.74 0.68
CA GLU A 31 14.92 4.76 -0.17
C GLU A 31 14.15 6.09 -0.15
N GLN A 32 12.81 6.03 -0.26
CA GLN A 32 11.94 7.21 -0.32
C GLN A 32 10.61 6.99 0.43
N PRO A 33 10.62 6.95 1.77
CA PRO A 33 9.44 6.61 2.57
C PRO A 33 8.24 7.52 2.32
N ASP A 34 8.47 8.82 2.12
CA ASP A 34 7.41 9.81 1.89
C ASP A 34 6.71 9.62 0.54
N ALA A 35 7.49 9.38 -0.53
CA ALA A 35 6.96 9.15 -1.87
C ALA A 35 6.26 7.79 -1.96
N HIS A 36 6.82 6.77 -1.31
CA HIS A 36 6.25 5.43 -1.28
C HIS A 36 4.93 5.40 -0.50
N HIS A 37 4.89 6.07 0.66
CA HIS A 37 3.67 6.22 1.44
C HIS A 37 2.59 6.92 0.64
N ALA A 38 2.90 8.05 -0.01
CA ALA A 38 1.94 8.76 -0.87
C ALA A 38 1.37 7.85 -1.99
N ALA A 39 2.20 7.00 -2.61
CA ALA A 39 1.76 6.06 -3.64
C ALA A 39 0.80 4.98 -3.10
N LEU A 40 1.08 4.43 -1.90
CA LEU A 40 0.19 3.46 -1.24
C LEU A 40 -1.18 4.08 -0.92
N LEU A 41 -1.19 5.32 -0.42
CA LEU A 41 -2.43 6.06 -0.12
C LEU A 41 -3.22 6.36 -1.39
N GLU A 42 -2.54 6.82 -2.45
CA GLU A 42 -3.19 7.14 -3.74
C GLU A 42 -3.85 5.90 -4.32
N GLN A 43 -3.14 4.77 -4.31
CA GLN A 43 -3.65 3.53 -4.87
C GLN A 43 -4.82 2.96 -4.07
N ALA A 44 -4.75 2.99 -2.73
CA ALA A 44 -5.88 2.61 -1.88
C ALA A 44 -7.12 3.48 -2.12
N ASN A 45 -6.94 4.79 -2.26
CA ASN A 45 -8.04 5.70 -2.60
C ASN A 45 -8.63 5.41 -3.99
N GLU A 46 -7.79 5.08 -4.97
CA GLU A 46 -8.25 4.70 -6.30
C GLU A 46 -9.09 3.42 -6.27
N LEU A 47 -8.67 2.39 -5.53
CA LEU A 47 -9.45 1.16 -5.33
C LEU A 47 -10.84 1.45 -4.78
N HIS A 48 -10.94 2.36 -3.80
CA HIS A 48 -12.22 2.75 -3.20
C HIS A 48 -13.08 3.57 -4.18
N ARG A 49 -12.45 4.48 -4.97
CA ARG A 49 -13.14 5.24 -6.03
C ARG A 49 -13.71 4.33 -7.12
N LEU A 50 -13.02 3.23 -7.44
CA LEU A 50 -13.47 2.21 -8.37
C LEU A 50 -14.52 1.25 -7.76
N GLN A 51 -14.92 1.46 -6.50
CA GLN A 51 -15.79 0.58 -5.73
C GLN A 51 -15.32 -0.89 -5.71
N LEU A 52 -14.00 -1.10 -5.80
CA LEU A 52 -13.40 -2.43 -5.67
C LEU A 52 -13.23 -2.84 -4.20
N ILE A 53 -13.05 -1.86 -3.32
CA ILE A 53 -12.92 -2.05 -1.88
C ILE A 53 -13.94 -1.19 -1.14
N ASP A 54 -14.37 -1.62 0.04
CA ASP A 54 -15.24 -0.82 0.89
C ASP A 54 -14.43 0.17 1.74
N ARG A 55 -15.11 1.09 2.43
CA ARG A 55 -14.49 1.99 3.40
C ARG A 55 -13.73 1.26 4.50
N HIS A 56 -14.23 0.09 4.95
CA HIS A 56 -13.53 -0.71 5.94
C HIS A 56 -12.19 -1.23 5.40
N ASP A 57 -12.21 -1.83 4.21
CA ASP A 57 -10.99 -2.28 3.51
C ASP A 57 -10.03 -1.11 3.30
N LEU A 58 -10.52 0.06 2.86
CA LEU A 58 -9.70 1.26 2.69
C LEU A 58 -9.01 1.65 4.01
N SER A 59 -9.74 1.69 5.12
CA SER A 59 -9.15 2.04 6.43
C SER A 59 -8.02 1.09 6.82
N ASP A 60 -8.19 -0.20 6.57
CA ASP A 60 -7.20 -1.24 6.86
C ASP A 60 -5.92 -1.05 6.01
N LEU A 61 -6.07 -0.75 4.72
CA LEU A 61 -4.94 -0.45 3.83
C LEU A 61 -4.19 0.81 4.25
N LEU A 62 -4.91 1.87 4.64
CA LEU A 62 -4.27 3.11 5.10
C LEU A 62 -3.47 2.88 6.40
N GLU A 63 -4.01 2.10 7.33
CA GLU A 63 -3.32 1.76 8.59
C GLU A 63 -2.04 0.95 8.33
N GLN A 64 -2.10 -0.03 7.42
CA GLN A 64 -0.91 -0.79 7.01
C GLN A 64 0.16 0.08 6.34
N ALA A 65 -0.25 1.06 5.52
CA ALA A 65 0.67 1.99 4.87
C ALA A 65 1.35 2.92 5.88
N ASP A 66 0.61 3.42 6.86
CA ASP A 66 1.14 4.26 7.95
C ASP A 66 2.12 3.45 8.80
N ALA A 67 1.77 2.22 9.17
CA ALA A 67 2.65 1.33 9.92
C ALA A 67 3.97 1.01 9.18
N ALA A 68 3.91 0.79 7.86
CA ALA A 68 5.11 0.62 7.04
C ALA A 68 5.95 1.91 7.00
N TYR A 69 5.32 3.08 6.86
CA TYR A 69 6.00 4.36 6.90
C TYR A 69 6.71 4.60 8.23
N GLU A 70 6.02 4.39 9.36
CA GLU A 70 6.60 4.49 10.70
C GLU A 70 7.80 3.56 10.85
N TYR A 71 7.68 2.29 10.41
CA TYR A 71 8.79 1.34 10.41
C TYR A 71 10.00 1.85 9.60
N ALA A 72 9.80 2.37 8.39
CA ALA A 72 10.90 2.88 7.58
C ALA A 72 11.54 4.13 8.17
N VAL A 73 10.75 5.05 8.71
CA VAL A 73 11.27 6.25 9.40
C VAL A 73 12.10 5.85 10.62
N GLU A 74 11.61 4.89 11.42
CA GLU A 74 12.34 4.33 12.55
C GLU A 74 13.63 3.62 12.09
N ALA A 75 13.58 2.78 11.06
CA ALA A 75 14.74 2.08 10.52
C ALA A 75 15.81 3.05 10.00
N LEU A 76 15.41 4.11 9.29
CA LEU A 76 16.29 5.17 8.82
C LEU A 76 16.90 5.96 9.98
N SER A 77 16.11 6.25 11.02
CA SER A 77 16.59 6.95 12.21
C SER A 77 17.49 6.09 13.10
N GLN A 78 17.27 4.77 13.15
CA GLN A 78 18.04 3.79 13.93
C GLN A 78 19.27 3.26 13.20
N ASN A 79 19.50 3.68 11.95
CA ASN A 79 20.74 3.43 11.21
C ASN A 79 21.68 4.66 11.16
N PRO A 80 22.18 5.20 12.29
CA PRO A 80 23.16 6.29 12.28
C PRO A 80 24.60 5.82 11.94
N LEU A 81 24.83 4.58 11.49
CA LEU A 81 26.18 3.98 11.38
C LEU A 81 26.74 3.85 9.96
N ASN A 82 26.58 4.88 9.12
CA ASN A 82 27.48 5.08 7.98
C ASN A 82 28.03 6.52 7.92
N HIS A 83 28.47 7.01 9.07
CA HIS A 83 29.42 8.12 9.15
C HIS A 83 30.68 7.58 9.84
N GLY A 84 31.62 7.10 9.04
CA GLY A 84 32.91 6.54 9.47
C GLY A 84 33.72 6.06 8.29
#